data_AF-A0A918H443-F1
#
_entry.id   AF-A0A918H443-F1
#
_cell.length_a   1.000
_cell.length_b   1.000
_cell.length_c   1.000
_cell.angle_alpha   90.00
_cell.angle_beta   90.00
_cell.angle_gamma   90.00
#
_symmetry.space_group_name_H-M   'P 1'
#
loop_
_entity.id
_entity.type
_entity.pdbx_description
1 polymer ?
#
loop_
_entity_poly.entity_id
_entity_poly.type
_entity_poly.pdbx_seq_one_letter_code
_entity_poly.pdbx_strand_id
1 'polypeptide(L)'
;MHQWASMQLGGFDLGIFDQAIRSYAAFSLPVSPVKNYHHEFPADFSLLGDHFSPILALAAPLYWVWDDPRVLLVLQAALFAAGAPLVRGIAARALARAGSAPDLRFVNACAFVYAVGWPLMTAARGGFHEVAFAVPLTLAMFHQALARRYTMVLVTAFLLTGVKEDLGLVVGCYGVVLLVRSGRARDMPGLRTGAALAIAGPVRSPRCRSRG
;
A
#
# COMPACT_ATOMS: atom_id res chain seq x y z
N MET A 1 14.21 9.73 19.71
CA MET A 1 14.68 8.33 19.70
C MET A 1 14.21 7.51 20.92
N HIS A 2 13.18 7.92 21.67
CA HIS A 2 12.84 7.31 22.98
C HIS A 2 11.62 6.37 23.00
N GLN A 3 10.86 6.21 21.91
CA GLN A 3 9.64 5.37 21.91
C GLN A 3 9.94 3.87 21.73
N TRP A 4 11.09 3.51 21.16
CA TRP A 4 11.49 2.11 20.92
C TRP A 4 11.89 1.38 22.20
N ALA A 5 12.40 2.11 23.19
CA ALA A 5 12.83 1.54 24.47
C ALA A 5 11.67 1.31 25.45
N SER A 6 10.46 1.83 25.18
CA SER A 6 9.36 1.85 26.15
C SER A 6 8.18 0.92 25.84
N MET A 7 8.28 0.02 24.85
CA MET A 7 7.17 -0.87 24.44
C MET A 7 5.80 -0.14 24.27
N GLN A 8 5.80 1.14 23.90
CA GLN A 8 4.57 1.87 23.58
C GLN A 8 4.13 1.55 22.15
N LEU A 9 2.83 1.73 21.87
CA LEU A 9 2.02 1.31 20.70
C LEU A 9 2.78 0.89 19.41
N GLY A 10 3.77 1.64 18.91
CA GLY A 10 4.49 1.28 17.69
C GLY A 10 5.59 0.21 17.83
N GLY A 11 6.09 -0.08 19.04
CA GLY A 11 7.15 -1.07 19.27
C GLY A 11 6.64 -2.52 19.19
N PHE A 12 5.41 -2.75 19.65
CA PHE A 12 4.75 -4.06 19.57
C PHE A 12 4.51 -4.47 18.12
N ASP A 13 3.87 -3.60 17.34
CA ASP A 13 3.60 -3.85 15.91
C ASP A 13 4.90 -4.01 15.12
N LEU A 14 5.92 -3.17 15.37
CA LEU A 14 7.21 -3.32 14.71
C LEU A 14 7.83 -4.70 14.96
N GLY A 15 7.73 -5.23 16.19
CA GLY A 15 8.22 -6.57 16.53
C GLY A 15 7.47 -7.68 15.78
N ILE A 16 6.15 -7.53 15.58
CA ILE A 16 5.34 -8.47 14.81
C ILE A 16 5.78 -8.48 13.35
N PHE A 17 5.92 -7.32 12.71
CA PHE A 17 6.33 -7.22 11.32
C PHE A 17 7.78 -7.67 11.10
N ASP A 18 8.68 -7.38 12.05
CA ASP A 18 10.06 -7.85 12.01
C ASP A 18 10.14 -9.38 11.91
N GLN A 19 9.47 -10.09 12.80
CA GLN A 19 9.45 -11.55 12.84
C GLN A 19 8.80 -12.15 11.58
N ALA A 20 7.72 -11.52 11.11
CA ALA A 20 7.02 -11.92 9.90
C ALA A 20 7.92 -11.85 8.65
N ILE A 21 8.61 -10.72 8.47
CA ILE A 21 9.45 -10.47 7.30
C ILE A 21 10.75 -11.28 7.36
N ARG A 22 11.31 -11.45 8.56
CA ARG A 22 12.45 -12.34 8.79
C ARG A 22 12.15 -13.79 8.40
N SER A 23 10.93 -14.26 8.68
CA SER A 23 10.46 -15.59 8.23
C SER A 23 10.47 -15.69 6.70
N TYR A 24 9.92 -14.67 6.00
CA TYR A 24 10.01 -14.62 4.53
C TYR A 24 11.44 -14.56 4.02
N ALA A 25 12.35 -13.85 4.70
CA ALA A 25 13.77 -13.78 4.34
C ALA A 25 14.48 -15.13 4.47
N ALA A 26 13.95 -16.03 5.31
CA ALA A 26 14.35 -17.43 5.46
C ALA A 26 13.51 -18.40 4.60
N PHE A 27 12.70 -17.88 3.67
CA PHE A 27 11.82 -18.64 2.78
C PHE A 27 10.75 -19.49 3.50
N SER A 28 10.30 -19.05 4.68
CA SER A 28 9.19 -19.67 5.41
C SER A 28 7.92 -18.78 5.41
N LEU A 29 6.80 -19.35 5.85
CA LEU A 29 5.56 -18.59 6.07
C LEU A 29 5.77 -17.54 7.18
N PRO A 30 5.07 -16.39 7.13
CA PRO A 30 5.29 -15.33 8.10
C PRO A 30 4.74 -15.72 9.46
N VAL A 31 5.62 -15.97 10.42
CA VAL A 31 5.27 -16.30 11.81
C VAL A 31 5.78 -15.20 12.73
N SER A 32 5.02 -14.88 13.78
CA SER A 32 5.46 -13.98 14.85
C SER A 32 5.24 -14.63 16.21
N PRO A 33 6.30 -15.11 16.87
CA PRO A 33 6.21 -15.64 18.24
C PRO A 33 5.60 -14.65 19.24
N VAL A 34 5.89 -13.35 19.08
CA VAL A 34 5.31 -12.30 19.94
C VAL A 34 3.79 -12.27 19.77
N LYS A 35 3.29 -12.22 18.53
CA LYS A 35 1.85 -12.25 18.27
C LYS A 35 1.21 -13.56 18.71
N ASN A 36 1.87 -14.69 18.42
CA ASN A 36 1.32 -16.00 18.73
C ASN A 36 1.16 -16.20 20.24
N TYR A 37 2.14 -15.77 21.04
CA TYR A 37 2.02 -15.78 22.50
C TYR A 37 0.93 -14.82 23.00
N HIS A 38 0.91 -13.58 22.52
CA HIS A 38 -0.03 -12.56 23.00
C HIS A 38 -1.49 -12.83 22.61
N HIS A 39 -1.75 -13.49 21.47
CA HIS A 39 -3.11 -13.77 20.97
C HIS A 39 -3.48 -15.26 21.09
N GLU A 40 -2.68 -16.05 21.82
CA GLU A 40 -2.91 -17.48 22.04
C GLU A 40 -3.03 -18.32 20.74
N PHE A 41 -2.34 -17.89 19.68
CA PHE A 41 -2.23 -18.70 18.47
C PHE A 41 -1.21 -19.85 18.66
N PRO A 42 -1.35 -20.97 17.93
CA PRO A 42 -0.32 -22.00 17.85
C PRO A 42 1.05 -21.43 17.47
N ALA A 43 2.14 -22.05 17.93
CA ALA A 43 3.51 -21.55 17.74
C ALA A 43 3.85 -21.24 16.27
N ASP A 44 3.42 -22.11 15.33
CA ASP A 44 3.68 -21.97 13.89
C ASP A 44 2.52 -21.33 13.11
N PHE A 45 1.62 -20.61 13.80
CA PHE A 45 0.52 -19.95 13.14
C PHE A 45 1.04 -18.86 12.18
N SER A 46 0.70 -18.99 10.91
CA SER A 46 1.03 -18.03 9.87
C SER A 46 0.15 -16.79 9.99
N LEU A 47 0.77 -15.62 10.05
CA LEU A 47 0.08 -14.33 10.10
C LEU A 47 -0.86 -14.09 8.92
N LEU A 48 -0.61 -14.71 7.76
CA LEU A 48 -1.54 -14.65 6.61
C LEU A 48 -2.95 -15.19 6.92
N GLY A 49 -3.08 -16.06 7.94
CA GLY A 49 -4.36 -16.59 8.39
C GLY A 49 -5.15 -15.64 9.29
N ASP A 50 -4.49 -14.63 9.85
CA ASP A 50 -5.09 -13.60 10.69
C ASP A 50 -5.25 -12.28 9.91
N HIS A 51 -4.20 -11.82 9.23
CA HIS A 51 -4.22 -10.66 8.34
C HIS A 51 -3.56 -11.00 6.99
N PHE A 52 -4.28 -10.80 5.90
CA PHE A 52 -3.81 -11.21 4.58
C PHE A 52 -2.96 -10.09 3.94
N SER A 53 -1.67 -10.09 4.25
CA SER A 53 -0.70 -9.09 3.80
C SER A 53 0.55 -9.68 3.11
N PRO A 54 0.39 -10.49 2.04
CA PRO A 54 1.52 -11.10 1.32
C PRO A 54 2.50 -10.07 0.72
N ILE A 55 2.13 -8.79 0.58
CA ILE A 55 3.04 -7.73 0.12
C ILE A 55 4.31 -7.63 0.99
N LEU A 56 4.23 -8.01 2.26
CA LEU A 56 5.34 -7.95 3.21
C LEU A 56 6.54 -8.79 2.73
N ALA A 57 6.32 -9.82 1.92
CA ALA A 57 7.40 -10.60 1.33
C ALA A 57 8.36 -9.74 0.48
N LEU A 58 7.89 -8.62 -0.08
CA LEU A 58 8.75 -7.69 -0.84
C LEU A 58 9.78 -6.97 0.03
N ALA A 59 9.57 -6.90 1.35
CA ALA A 59 10.53 -6.33 2.29
C ALA A 59 11.63 -7.33 2.69
N ALA A 60 11.44 -8.64 2.45
CA ALA A 60 12.36 -9.68 2.87
C ALA A 60 13.81 -9.49 2.37
N PRO A 61 14.07 -9.07 1.11
CA PRO A 61 15.44 -8.84 0.65
C PRO A 61 16.21 -7.76 1.44
N LEU A 62 15.51 -6.83 2.11
CA LEU A 62 16.16 -5.80 2.93
C LEU A 62 16.86 -6.41 4.15
N TYR A 63 16.33 -7.51 4.68
CA TYR A 63 16.91 -8.22 5.84
C TYR A 63 18.21 -8.96 5.49
N TRP A 64 18.45 -9.25 4.21
CA TRP A 64 19.74 -9.79 3.77
C TRP A 64 20.84 -8.73 3.75
N VAL A 65 20.47 -7.45 3.69
CA VAL A 65 21.40 -6.31 3.68
C VAL A 65 21.58 -5.74 5.07
N TRP A 66 20.47 -5.54 5.80
CA TRP A 66 20.46 -5.00 7.15
C TRP A 66 19.45 -5.73 8.02
N ASP A 67 19.96 -6.63 8.85
CA ASP A 67 19.16 -7.46 9.73
C ASP A 67 18.74 -6.73 11.02
N ASP A 68 17.96 -5.65 10.90
CA ASP A 68 17.51 -4.82 12.01
C ASP A 68 16.12 -4.23 11.74
N PRO A 69 15.18 -4.26 12.70
CA PRO A 69 13.81 -3.78 12.49
C PRO A 69 13.73 -2.29 12.10
N ARG A 70 14.76 -1.49 12.37
CA ARG A 70 14.83 -0.09 11.91
C ARG A 70 14.80 0.02 10.39
N VAL A 71 15.19 -1.02 9.65
CA VAL A 71 15.08 -1.06 8.18
C VAL A 71 13.64 -0.88 7.71
N LEU A 72 12.67 -1.35 8.48
CA LEU A 72 11.25 -1.21 8.15
C LEU A 72 10.76 0.24 8.28
N LEU A 73 11.30 0.99 9.25
CA LEU A 73 10.99 2.41 9.41
C LEU A 73 11.54 3.23 8.25
N VAL A 74 12.75 2.89 7.80
CA VAL A 74 13.36 3.48 6.60
C VAL A 74 12.55 3.13 5.36
N LEU A 75 12.11 1.87 5.22
CA LEU A 75 11.25 1.44 4.13
C LEU A 75 9.93 2.22 4.10
N GLN A 76 9.23 2.35 5.23
CA GLN A 76 7.99 3.13 5.31
C GLN A 76 8.22 4.60 4.92
N ALA A 77 9.30 5.22 5.42
CA ALA A 77 9.64 6.59 5.04
C ALA A 77 9.92 6.71 3.53
N ALA A 78 10.62 5.74 2.94
CA ALA A 78 10.89 5.69 1.50
C ALA A 78 9.61 5.50 0.67
N LEU A 79 8.70 4.63 1.11
CA LEU A 79 7.40 4.41 0.47
C LEU A 79 6.54 5.68 0.47
N PHE A 80 6.51 6.40 1.59
CA PHE A 80 5.81 7.68 1.68
C PHE A 80 6.45 8.74 0.79
N ALA A 81 7.78 8.86 0.81
CA ALA A 81 8.52 9.77 -0.05
C ALA A 81 8.30 9.48 -1.54
N ALA A 82 8.19 8.21 -1.94
CA ALA A 82 7.91 7.79 -3.31
C ALA A 82 6.54 8.28 -3.83
N GLY A 83 5.61 8.61 -2.94
CA GLY A 83 4.34 9.23 -3.32
C GLY A 83 4.47 10.68 -3.82
N ALA A 84 5.49 11.42 -3.40
CA ALA A 84 5.68 12.82 -3.81
C ALA A 84 5.82 13.00 -5.34
N PRO A 85 6.71 12.28 -6.04
CA PRO A 85 6.77 12.36 -7.51
C PRO A 85 5.48 11.88 -8.19
N LEU A 86 4.75 10.93 -7.60
CA LEU A 86 3.47 10.46 -8.13
C LEU A 86 2.39 11.55 -8.03
N VAL A 87 2.27 12.22 -6.89
CA VAL A 87 1.36 13.37 -6.70
C VAL A 87 1.70 14.49 -7.68
N ARG A 88 2.98 14.82 -7.83
CA ARG A 88 3.45 15.81 -8.81
C ARG A 88 3.01 15.43 -10.24
N GLY A 89 3.18 14.17 -10.62
CA GLY A 89 2.78 13.66 -11.93
C GLY A 89 1.26 13.58 -12.15
N ILE A 90 0.49 13.35 -11.08
CA ILE A 90 -0.98 13.39 -11.09
C ILE A 90 -1.45 14.82 -11.32
N ALA A 91 -0.94 15.78 -10.53
CA ALA A 91 -1.27 17.19 -10.64
C ALA A 91 -0.97 17.75 -12.03
N ALA A 92 0.22 17.45 -12.57
CA ALA A 92 0.59 17.86 -13.93
C ALA A 92 -0.38 17.33 -15.00
N ARG A 93 -0.79 16.06 -14.91
CA ARG A 93 -1.75 15.46 -15.86
C ARG A 93 -3.16 15.96 -15.68
N ALA A 94 -3.55 16.34 -14.46
CA ALA A 94 -4.84 16.94 -14.19
C ALA A 94 -4.94 18.33 -14.84
N LEU A 95 -3.91 19.17 -14.67
CA LEU A 95 -3.83 20.49 -15.33
C LEU A 95 -3.85 20.38 -16.85
N ALA A 96 -3.04 19.49 -17.42
CA ALA A 96 -3.00 19.29 -18.87
C ALA A 96 -4.37 18.88 -19.43
N ARG A 97 -5.14 18.03 -18.71
CA ARG A 97 -6.51 17.67 -19.09
C ARG A 97 -7.50 18.81 -18.96
N ALA A 98 -7.25 19.78 -18.10
CA ALA A 98 -8.04 21.00 -17.96
C ALA A 98 -7.66 22.09 -18.98
N GLY A 99 -6.73 21.82 -19.90
CA GLY A 99 -6.26 22.79 -20.88
C GLY A 99 -5.26 23.81 -20.33
N SER A 100 -4.74 23.60 -19.11
CA SER A 100 -3.75 24.46 -18.48
C SER A 100 -2.34 23.94 -18.68
N ALA A 101 -1.38 24.83 -18.93
CA ALA A 101 0.03 24.46 -18.93
C ALA A 101 0.46 23.99 -17.52
N PRO A 102 1.39 23.03 -17.40
CA PRO A 102 1.85 22.56 -16.10
C PRO A 102 2.66 23.65 -15.39
N ASP A 103 2.04 24.33 -14.42
CA ASP A 103 2.74 25.23 -13.51
C ASP A 103 3.59 24.40 -12.53
N LEU A 104 4.93 24.52 -12.68
CA LEU A 104 5.89 23.84 -11.82
C LEU A 104 5.73 24.20 -10.35
N ARG A 105 5.35 25.45 -10.04
CA ARG A 105 5.14 25.90 -8.65
C ARG A 105 3.95 25.18 -8.04
N PHE A 106 2.83 25.14 -8.77
CA PHE A 106 1.62 24.44 -8.33
C PHE A 106 1.87 22.95 -8.10
N VAL A 107 2.45 22.23 -9.07
CA VAL A 107 2.65 20.77 -8.93
C VAL A 107 3.66 20.43 -7.84
N ASN A 108 4.68 21.27 -7.62
CA ASN A 108 5.61 21.12 -6.52
C ASN A 108 4.95 21.41 -5.17
N ALA A 109 4.06 22.42 -5.10
CA ALA A 109 3.26 22.69 -3.91
C ALA A 109 2.35 21.50 -3.56
N CYS A 110 1.68 20.87 -4.55
CA CYS A 110 0.90 19.66 -4.31
C CYS A 110 1.75 18.52 -3.71
N ALA A 111 2.95 18.28 -4.26
CA ALA A 111 3.86 17.25 -3.76
C ALA A 111 4.36 17.57 -2.34
N PHE A 112 4.65 18.84 -2.05
CA PHE A 112 5.04 19.31 -0.73
C PHE A 112 3.91 19.12 0.29
N VAL A 113 2.69 19.58 -0.02
CA VAL A 113 1.49 19.42 0.82
C VAL A 113 1.20 17.95 1.12
N TYR A 114 1.37 17.07 0.14
CA TYR A 114 1.30 15.63 0.36
C TYR A 114 2.37 15.16 1.36
N ALA A 115 3.63 15.53 1.16
CA ALA A 115 4.76 15.05 1.96
C ALA A 115 4.72 15.53 3.42
N VAL A 116 4.23 16.76 3.66
CA VAL A 116 4.07 17.32 5.03
C VAL A 116 2.64 17.18 5.56
N GLY A 117 1.78 16.45 4.85
CA GLY A 117 0.38 16.29 5.21
C GLY A 117 0.23 15.55 6.53
N TRP A 118 -0.69 16.03 7.37
CA TRP A 118 -0.99 15.42 8.67
C TRP A 118 -1.18 13.89 8.63
N PRO A 119 -1.92 13.29 7.68
CA PRO A 119 -2.11 11.84 7.65
C PRO A 119 -0.79 11.05 7.54
N LEU A 120 0.15 11.51 6.70
CA LEU A 120 1.45 10.86 6.55
C LEU A 120 2.31 11.04 7.80
N MET A 121 2.29 12.22 8.41
CA MET A 121 3.01 12.48 9.65
C MET A 121 2.49 11.61 10.81
N THR A 122 1.16 11.44 10.91
CA THR A 122 0.54 10.56 11.91
C THR A 122 0.90 9.11 11.65
N ALA A 123 0.79 8.62 10.42
CA ALA A 123 1.16 7.26 10.07
C ALA A 123 2.65 6.98 10.35
N ALA A 124 3.54 7.93 10.03
CA ALA A 124 4.97 7.79 10.28
C ALA A 124 5.33 7.66 11.77
N ARG A 125 4.50 8.23 12.66
CA ARG A 125 4.69 8.13 14.13
C ARG A 125 4.14 6.83 14.72
N GLY A 126 3.23 6.15 14.01
CA GLY A 126 2.56 4.94 14.50
C GLY A 126 3.39 3.66 14.45
N GLY A 127 4.57 3.68 13.82
CA GLY A 127 5.36 2.48 13.54
C GLY A 127 5.09 1.91 12.15
N PHE A 128 5.84 0.87 11.78
CA PHE A 128 5.71 0.23 10.47
C PHE A 128 4.41 -0.58 10.37
N HIS A 129 3.67 -0.40 9.27
CA HIS A 129 2.51 -1.20 8.93
C HIS A 129 2.50 -1.54 7.44
N GLU A 130 1.90 -2.66 7.05
CA GLU A 130 1.76 -3.09 5.66
C GLU A 130 1.05 -2.03 4.79
N VAL A 131 0.15 -1.26 5.38
CA VAL A 131 -0.58 -0.16 4.72
C VAL A 131 0.38 0.93 4.19
N ALA A 132 1.62 0.99 4.66
CA ALA A 132 2.64 1.87 4.09
C ALA A 132 2.85 1.64 2.58
N PHE A 133 2.73 0.38 2.11
CA PHE A 133 2.78 0.06 0.68
C PHE A 133 1.57 0.57 -0.10
N ALA A 134 0.39 0.64 0.54
CA ALA A 134 -0.83 1.06 -0.12
C ALA A 134 -0.76 2.51 -0.62
N VAL A 135 -0.03 3.37 0.08
CA VAL A 135 0.11 4.80 -0.26
C VAL A 135 0.71 5.00 -1.66
N PRO A 136 1.97 4.60 -1.94
CA PRO A 136 2.53 4.76 -3.27
C PRO A 136 1.84 3.90 -4.32
N LEU A 137 1.33 2.70 -3.98
CA LEU A 137 0.62 1.84 -4.94
C LEU A 137 -0.69 2.47 -5.43
N THR A 138 -1.48 3.08 -4.53
CA THR A 138 -2.72 3.77 -4.89
C THR A 138 -2.42 5.00 -5.76
N LEU A 139 -1.41 5.79 -5.38
CA LEU A 139 -0.98 6.95 -6.16
C LEU A 139 -0.44 6.53 -7.54
N ALA A 140 0.30 5.43 -7.62
CA ALA A 140 0.79 4.89 -8.87
C ALA A 140 -0.38 4.44 -9.74
N MET A 141 -1.37 3.73 -9.19
CA MET A 141 -2.57 3.33 -9.91
C MET A 141 -3.28 4.53 -10.55
N PHE A 142 -3.48 5.62 -9.79
CA PHE A 142 -4.08 6.85 -10.30
C PHE A 142 -3.22 7.52 -11.38
N HIS A 143 -1.92 7.64 -11.12
CA HIS A 143 -0.97 8.23 -12.05
C HIS A 143 -0.95 7.48 -13.40
N GLN A 144 -0.94 6.14 -13.37
CA GLN A 144 -0.90 5.30 -14.56
C GLN A 144 -2.23 5.31 -15.32
N ALA A 145 -3.37 5.35 -14.62
CA ALA A 145 -4.68 5.49 -15.26
C ALA A 145 -4.81 6.85 -15.96
N LEU A 146 -4.33 7.93 -15.32
CA LEU A 146 -4.22 9.23 -15.97
C LEU A 146 -3.27 9.20 -17.16
N ALA A 147 -2.28 8.31 -17.20
CA ALA A 147 -1.42 8.09 -18.36
C ALA A 147 -1.97 7.07 -19.38
N ARG A 148 -3.19 6.54 -19.17
CA ARG A 148 -3.79 5.45 -19.95
C ARG A 148 -2.92 4.19 -20.06
N ARG A 149 -2.05 3.95 -19.08
CA ARG A 149 -1.16 2.77 -19.00
C ARG A 149 -1.86 1.63 -18.26
N TYR A 150 -2.91 1.09 -18.87
CA TYR A 150 -3.83 0.15 -18.21
C TYR A 150 -3.20 -1.14 -17.68
N THR A 151 -2.18 -1.67 -18.35
CA THR A 151 -1.41 -2.81 -17.83
C THR A 151 -0.80 -2.48 -16.47
N MET A 152 -0.25 -1.28 -16.30
CA MET A 152 0.35 -0.85 -15.04
C MET A 152 -0.72 -0.57 -13.98
N VAL A 153 -1.91 -0.10 -14.38
CA VAL A 153 -3.06 0.01 -13.47
C VAL A 153 -3.40 -1.36 -12.88
N LEU A 154 -3.50 -2.39 -13.73
CA LEU A 154 -3.78 -3.76 -13.29
C LEU A 154 -2.69 -4.31 -12.36
N VAL A 155 -1.42 -4.08 -12.68
CA VAL A 155 -0.28 -4.49 -11.82
C VAL A 155 -0.35 -3.81 -10.46
N THR A 156 -0.53 -2.48 -10.43
CA THR A 156 -0.62 -1.75 -9.16
C THR A 156 -1.85 -2.14 -8.33
N ALA A 157 -2.98 -2.40 -9.00
CA ALA A 157 -4.19 -2.86 -8.34
C ALA A 157 -4.03 -4.27 -7.76
N PHE A 158 -3.40 -5.18 -8.52
CA PHE A 158 -3.08 -6.52 -8.05
C PHE A 158 -2.19 -6.46 -6.80
N LEU A 159 -1.12 -5.66 -6.82
CA LEU A 159 -0.24 -5.48 -5.66
C LEU A 159 -1.01 -4.88 -4.48
N LEU A 160 -1.89 -3.91 -4.72
CA LEU A 160 -2.72 -3.30 -3.68
C LEU A 160 -3.62 -4.32 -2.97
N THR A 161 -4.18 -5.30 -3.70
CA THR A 161 -4.94 -6.40 -3.07
C THR A 161 -4.11 -7.33 -2.20
N GLY A 162 -2.78 -7.33 -2.35
CA GLY A 162 -1.86 -8.06 -1.49
C GLY A 162 -1.39 -7.26 -0.28
N VAL A 163 -1.76 -5.99 -0.17
CA VAL A 163 -1.37 -5.15 0.98
C VAL A 163 -2.22 -5.46 2.20
N LYS A 164 -3.55 -5.45 2.04
CA LYS A 164 -4.51 -5.73 3.11
C LYS A 164 -5.80 -6.27 2.49
N GLU A 165 -6.48 -7.16 3.20
CA GLU A 165 -7.67 -7.87 2.74
C GLU A 165 -8.81 -6.96 2.27
N ASP A 166 -9.00 -5.82 2.93
CA ASP A 166 -10.08 -4.86 2.65
C ASP A 166 -9.77 -3.94 1.45
N LEU A 167 -8.52 -3.84 1.02
CA LEU A 167 -8.12 -3.00 -0.10
C LEU A 167 -8.60 -3.52 -1.47
N GLY A 168 -9.06 -4.77 -1.54
CA GLY A 168 -9.81 -5.27 -2.70
C GLY A 168 -11.08 -4.46 -2.98
N LEU A 169 -11.76 -3.96 -1.95
CA LEU A 169 -12.91 -3.07 -2.10
C LEU A 169 -12.50 -1.71 -2.67
N VAL A 170 -11.36 -1.16 -2.23
CA VAL A 170 -10.82 0.10 -2.78
C VAL A 170 -10.53 -0.05 -4.27
N VAL A 171 -9.91 -1.17 -4.68
CA VAL A 171 -9.69 -1.51 -6.10
C VAL A 171 -11.01 -1.61 -6.86
N GLY A 172 -12.02 -2.26 -6.27
CA GLY A 172 -13.36 -2.38 -6.87
C GLY A 172 -14.03 -1.02 -7.11
N CYS A 173 -14.06 -0.18 -6.08
CA CYS A 173 -14.59 1.18 -6.15
C CYS A 173 -13.85 2.01 -7.21
N TYR A 174 -12.53 1.89 -7.28
CA TYR A 174 -11.76 2.57 -8.31
C TYR A 174 -12.09 2.07 -9.71
N GLY A 175 -12.33 0.76 -9.88
CA GLY A 175 -12.79 0.17 -11.14
C GLY A 175 -14.10 0.80 -11.64
N VAL A 176 -15.06 1.04 -10.74
CA VAL A 176 -16.32 1.74 -11.06
C VAL A 176 -16.05 3.18 -11.49
N VAL A 177 -15.19 3.91 -10.79
CA VAL A 177 -14.80 5.27 -11.18
C VAL A 177 -14.15 5.28 -12.58
N LEU A 178 -13.27 4.31 -12.87
CA LEU A 178 -12.62 4.17 -14.16
C LEU A 178 -13.63 3.86 -15.27
N LEU A 179 -14.60 2.98 -15.02
CA LEU A 179 -15.71 2.69 -15.95
C LEU A 179 -16.47 3.95 -16.34
N VAL A 180 -16.92 4.74 -15.35
CA VAL A 180 -17.69 5.96 -15.60
C VAL A 180 -16.88 6.97 -16.41
N ARG A 181 -15.60 7.18 -16.05
CA ARG A 181 -14.74 8.13 -16.76
C ARG A 181 -14.39 7.68 -18.17
N SER A 182 -14.05 6.40 -18.35
CA SER A 182 -13.72 5.84 -19.66
C SER A 182 -14.94 5.75 -20.58
N GLY A 183 -16.14 5.54 -20.04
CA GLY A 183 -17.40 5.61 -20.80
C GLY A 183 -17.64 7.00 -21.38
N ARG A 184 -17.50 8.06 -20.55
CA ARG A 184 -17.61 9.46 -21.01
C ARG A 184 -16.57 9.81 -22.07
N ALA A 185 -15.37 9.26 -21.95
CA ALA A 185 -14.26 9.50 -22.88
C ALA A 185 -14.23 8.54 -24.09
N ARG A 186 -15.20 7.61 -24.22
CA ARG A 186 -15.24 6.54 -25.23
C ARG A 186 -13.93 5.73 -25.35
N ASP A 187 -13.31 5.47 -24.21
CA ASP A 187 -12.01 4.82 -24.10
C ASP A 187 -12.18 3.32 -23.76
N MET A 188 -12.22 2.49 -24.80
CA MET A 188 -12.48 1.04 -24.68
C MET A 188 -11.49 0.28 -23.78
N PRO A 189 -10.17 0.51 -23.87
CA PRO A 189 -9.23 -0.16 -22.97
C PRO A 189 -9.46 0.20 -21.49
N GLY A 190 -9.80 1.46 -21.21
CA GLY A 190 -10.13 1.90 -19.86
C GLY A 190 -11.45 1.29 -19.34
N LEU A 191 -12.46 1.13 -20.21
CA LEU A 191 -13.69 0.40 -19.86
C LEU A 191 -13.43 -1.05 -19.46
N ARG A 192 -12.65 -1.78 -20.28
CA ARG A 192 -12.27 -3.17 -19.98
C ARG A 192 -11.51 -3.28 -18.66
N THR A 193 -10.57 -2.37 -18.45
CA THR A 193 -9.77 -2.32 -17.21
C THR A 193 -10.66 -2.00 -16.00
N GLY A 194 -11.55 -1.01 -16.11
CA GLY A 194 -12.47 -0.64 -15.05
C GLY A 194 -13.42 -1.79 -14.67
N ALA A 195 -13.96 -2.51 -15.67
CA ALA A 195 -14.78 -3.70 -15.43
C ALA A 195 -13.99 -4.80 -14.71
N ALA A 196 -12.76 -5.07 -15.18
CA ALA A 196 -11.90 -6.07 -14.55
C ALA A 196 -11.62 -5.73 -13.08
N LEU A 197 -11.29 -4.47 -12.76
CA LEU A 197 -11.05 -4.04 -11.38
C LEU A 197 -12.31 -4.08 -10.51
N ALA A 198 -13.45 -3.63 -11.04
CA ALA A 198 -14.73 -3.59 -10.33
C ALA A 198 -15.19 -4.99 -9.89
N ILE A 199 -14.88 -6.02 -10.69
CA ILE A 199 -15.23 -7.41 -10.40
C ILE A 199 -14.14 -8.09 -9.56
N ALA A 200 -12.87 -8.00 -10.00
CA ALA A 200 -11.77 -8.75 -9.39
C ALA A 200 -11.37 -8.22 -8.01
N GLY A 201 -11.55 -6.91 -7.75
CA GLY A 201 -11.23 -6.30 -6.46
C GLY A 201 -12.01 -6.95 -5.31
N PRO A 202 -13.35 -6.87 -5.30
CA PRO A 202 -14.18 -7.43 -4.22
C PRO A 202 -14.06 -8.95 -4.08
N VAL A 203 -13.84 -9.67 -5.19
CA VAL A 203 -13.66 -11.13 -5.17
C VAL A 203 -12.38 -11.54 -4.43
N ARG A 204 -11.36 -10.69 -4.43
CA ARG A 204 -10.08 -10.93 -3.76
C ARG A 204 -10.04 -10.49 -2.31
N SER A 205 -11.05 -9.77 -1.84
CA SER A 205 -11.18 -9.50 -0.41
C SER A 205 -11.68 -10.77 0.29
N PRO A 206 -10.83 -11.47 1.07
CA PRO A 206 -11.29 -12.64 1.79
C PRO A 206 -12.46 -12.22 2.70
N ARG A 207 -13.57 -12.96 2.60
CA ARG A 207 -14.69 -12.77 3.53
C ARG A 207 -14.18 -13.18 4.90
N CYS A 208 -14.10 -12.25 5.85
CA CYS A 208 -13.94 -12.58 7.25
C CYS A 208 -15.03 -13.58 7.63
N ARG A 209 -14.68 -14.86 7.77
CA ARG A 209 -15.45 -15.75 8.63
C ARG A 209 -15.07 -15.34 10.04
N SER A 210 -15.90 -14.51 10.65
CA SER A 210 -15.91 -14.40 12.11
C SER A 210 -16.09 -15.82 12.66
N ARG A 211 -15.02 -16.41 13.19
CA ARG A 211 -15.18 -17.54 14.10
C ARG A 211 -15.64 -16.92 15.42
N GLY A 212 -16.91 -17.14 15.76
CA GLY A 212 -17.39 -17.01 17.13
C GLY A 212 -16.88 -18.15 18.00
#